data_AF-A0A7L4WE14-F1
#
_entry.id   AF-A0A7L4WE14-F1
#
_cell.length_a   1.000
_cell.length_b   1.000
_cell.length_c   1.000
_cell.angle_alpha   90.00
_cell.angle_beta   90.00
_cell.angle_gamma   90.00
#
_symmetry.space_group_name_H-M   'P 1'
#
loop_
_entity.id
_entity.type
_entity.pdbx_description
1 polymer ?
#
loop_
_entity_poly.entity_id
_entity_poly.type
_entity_poly.pdbx_seq_one_letter_code
_entity_poly.pdbx_strand_id
1 'polypeptide(L)'
;MVKDKSSDERYVYSQQILAREQQMDELTSQKQSIFQLLDNLDLENRRWVYRMQELTESENSDIGVQRQMEEICGKSDYISRLIDHDREDLTYTFSRSVTELDETRLQLQRERNSLPWA
;
A
#
# COMPACT_ATOMS: atom_id res chain seq x y z
N MET A 1 34.28 35.09 -10.63
CA MET A 1 32.86 35.14 -10.19
C MET A 1 32.22 33.74 -10.25
N VAL A 2 32.70 32.79 -9.44
CA VAL A 2 32.21 31.38 -9.43
C VAL A 2 31.23 31.13 -8.27
N LYS A 3 31.04 32.13 -7.39
CA LYS A 3 30.29 32.00 -6.13
C LYS A 3 28.78 31.78 -6.25
N ASP A 4 28.15 32.16 -7.37
CA ASP A 4 26.69 32.01 -7.53
C ASP A 4 26.26 30.64 -8.05
N LYS A 5 26.95 30.10 -9.06
CA LYS A 5 26.50 28.89 -9.77
C LYS A 5 26.42 27.66 -8.88
N SER A 6 27.43 27.43 -8.04
CA SER A 6 27.44 26.28 -7.12
C SER A 6 26.42 26.44 -5.98
N SER A 7 26.01 27.67 -5.65
CA SER A 7 24.93 27.92 -4.70
C SER A 7 23.58 27.56 -5.31
N ASP A 8 23.33 28.01 -6.55
CA ASP A 8 22.11 27.71 -7.29
C ASP A 8 21.96 26.21 -7.56
N GLU A 9 23.04 25.53 -7.96
CA GLU A 9 23.05 24.07 -8.16
C GLU A 9 22.72 23.31 -6.87
N ARG A 10 23.31 23.72 -5.73
CA ARG A 10 22.96 23.13 -4.42
C ARG A 10 21.50 23.34 -4.06
N TYR A 11 20.94 24.51 -4.39
CA TYR A 11 19.53 24.80 -4.16
C TYR A 11 18.64 23.88 -5.00
N VAL A 12 18.94 23.70 -6.28
CA VAL A 12 18.21 22.78 -7.16
C VAL A 12 18.26 21.34 -6.63
N TYR A 13 19.45 20.85 -6.24
CA TYR A 13 19.56 19.52 -5.64
C TYR A 13 18.75 19.38 -4.35
N SER A 14 18.73 20.43 -3.50
CA SER A 14 17.95 20.41 -2.27
C SER A 14 16.45 20.35 -2.53
N GLN A 15 15.95 21.05 -3.56
CA GLN A 15 14.55 20.94 -4.00
C GLN A 15 14.22 19.54 -4.52
N GLN A 16 15.12 18.93 -5.31
CA GLN A 16 14.90 17.58 -5.81
C GLN A 16 14.91 16.53 -4.69
N ILE A 17 15.80 16.66 -3.70
CA ILE A 17 15.83 15.80 -2.50
C ILE A 17 14.52 15.89 -1.75
N LEU A 18 14.05 17.12 -1.48
CA LEU A 18 12.79 17.35 -0.76
C LEU A 18 11.60 16.77 -1.53
N ALA A 19 11.58 16.89 -2.86
CA ALA A 19 10.54 16.29 -3.68
C ALA A 19 10.53 14.74 -3.58
N ARG A 20 11.70 14.09 -3.49
CA ARG A 20 11.78 12.62 -3.31
C ARG A 20 11.31 12.20 -1.91
N GLU A 21 11.67 12.96 -0.88
CA GLU A 21 11.21 12.73 0.49
C GLU A 21 9.68 12.85 0.58
N GLN A 22 9.11 13.89 -0.02
CA GLN A 22 7.65 14.06 -0.09
C GLN A 22 6.96 12.91 -0.84
N GLN A 23 7.54 12.44 -1.96
CA GLN A 23 7.00 11.29 -2.69
C GLN A 23 7.01 10.00 -1.85
N MET A 24 8.05 9.78 -1.03
CA MET A 24 8.10 8.64 -0.13
C MET A 24 7.04 8.71 0.97
N ASP A 25 6.80 9.90 1.53
CA ASP A 25 5.75 10.14 2.54
C ASP A 25 4.35 9.90 1.95
N GLU A 26 4.11 10.42 0.74
CA GLU A 26 2.85 10.22 0.01
C GLU A 26 2.61 8.74 -0.27
N LEU A 27 3.62 8.00 -0.76
CA LEU A 27 3.51 6.55 -0.98
C LEU A 27 3.21 5.79 0.32
N THR A 28 3.85 6.18 1.42
CA THR A 28 3.62 5.55 2.72
C THR A 28 2.18 5.76 3.20
N SER A 29 1.67 6.98 3.05
CA SER A 29 0.27 7.31 3.37
C SER A 29 -0.72 6.54 2.48
N GLN A 30 -0.47 6.48 1.18
CA GLN A 30 -1.29 5.72 0.24
C GLN A 30 -1.31 4.22 0.57
N LYS A 31 -0.15 3.62 0.90
CA LYS A 31 -0.05 2.23 1.32
C LYS A 31 -0.93 1.96 2.55
N GLN A 32 -0.86 2.82 3.57
CA GLN A 32 -1.68 2.67 4.77
C GLN A 32 -3.18 2.76 4.46
N SER A 33 -3.58 3.71 3.61
CA SER A 33 -4.97 3.87 3.18
C SER A 33 -5.48 2.62 2.44
N ILE A 34 -4.70 2.07 1.51
CA ILE A 34 -5.07 0.84 0.78
C ILE A 34 -5.19 -0.34 1.74
N PHE A 35 -4.29 -0.49 2.70
CA PHE A 35 -4.37 -1.59 3.67
C PHE A 35 -5.60 -1.48 4.56
N GLN A 36 -5.98 -0.27 4.97
CA GLN A 36 -7.24 -0.06 5.70
C GLN A 36 -8.45 -0.45 4.86
N LEU A 37 -8.44 -0.16 3.55
CA LEU A 37 -9.52 -0.56 2.64
C LEU A 37 -9.60 -2.09 2.49
N LEU A 38 -8.46 -2.77 2.39
CA LEU A 38 -8.39 -4.23 2.33
C LEU A 38 -8.89 -4.87 3.64
N ASP A 39 -8.46 -4.35 4.79
CA ASP A 39 -8.91 -4.83 6.10
C ASP A 39 -10.44 -4.63 6.26
N ASN A 40 -10.97 -3.50 5.81
CA ASN A 40 -12.41 -3.24 5.81
C ASN A 40 -13.18 -4.19 4.87
N LEU A 41 -12.61 -4.49 3.69
CA LEU A 41 -13.22 -5.43 2.74
C LEU A 41 -13.31 -6.84 3.33
N ASP A 42 -12.24 -7.32 3.96
CA ASP A 42 -12.21 -8.63 4.62
C ASP A 42 -13.20 -8.69 5.80
N LEU A 43 -13.28 -7.61 6.58
CA LEU A 43 -14.25 -7.50 7.67
C LEU A 43 -15.71 -7.57 7.16
N GLU A 44 -16.04 -6.81 6.12
CA GLU A 44 -17.38 -6.84 5.54
C GLU A 44 -17.69 -8.19 4.90
N ASN A 45 -16.74 -8.80 4.20
CA ASN A 45 -16.87 -10.15 3.64
C ASN A 45 -17.28 -11.16 4.73
N ARG A 46 -16.60 -11.17 5.88
CA ARG A 46 -16.95 -12.04 7.02
C ARG A 46 -18.30 -11.69 7.64
N ARG A 47 -18.62 -10.40 7.78
CA ARG A 47 -19.92 -9.94 8.30
C ARG A 47 -21.08 -10.39 7.42
N TRP A 48 -20.89 -10.44 6.10
CA TRP A 48 -21.90 -10.93 5.16
C TRP A 48 -22.14 -12.43 5.33
N VAL A 49 -21.08 -13.24 5.45
CA VAL A 49 -21.22 -14.68 5.73
C VAL A 49 -21.97 -14.93 7.03
N TYR A 50 -21.58 -14.24 8.10
CA TYR A 50 -22.22 -14.39 9.40
C TYR A 50 -23.71 -14.03 9.35
N ARG A 51 -24.09 -12.92 8.70
CA ARG A 51 -25.50 -12.55 8.50
C ARG A 51 -26.27 -13.59 7.68
N MET A 52 -25.64 -14.17 6.65
CA MET A 52 -26.25 -15.25 5.87
C MET A 52 -26.45 -16.51 6.72
N GLN A 53 -25.53 -16.82 7.64
CA GLN A 53 -25.66 -17.94 8.58
C GLN A 53 -26.85 -17.74 9.52
N GLU A 54 -26.98 -16.57 10.12
CA GLU A 54 -28.12 -16.26 11.01
C GLU A 54 -29.47 -16.38 10.29
N LEU A 55 -29.56 -15.97 9.01
CA LEU A 55 -30.78 -16.11 8.22
C LEU A 55 -31.11 -17.59 7.91
N THR A 56 -30.09 -18.38 7.57
CA THR A 56 -30.28 -19.79 7.17
C THR A 56 -30.48 -20.74 8.36
N GLU A 57 -29.95 -20.43 9.54
CA GLU A 57 -30.24 -21.18 10.77
C GLU A 57 -31.70 -21.04 11.23
N SER A 58 -32.39 -19.97 10.81
CA SER A 58 -33.83 -19.77 11.10
C SER A 58 -34.75 -20.63 10.21
N GLU A 59 -34.25 -21.14 9.09
CA GLU A 59 -34.95 -21.97 8.12
C GLU A 59 -34.46 -23.43 8.23
N ASN A 60 -35.00 -24.19 9.20
CA ASN A 60 -34.59 -25.57 9.47
C ASN A 60 -34.57 -26.50 8.22
N SER A 61 -33.42 -27.16 8.01
CA SER A 61 -33.23 -28.53 7.46
C SER A 61 -33.31 -28.81 5.96
N ASP A 62 -33.17 -27.81 5.07
CA ASP A 62 -33.04 -28.11 3.63
C ASP A 62 -31.58 -28.33 3.22
N ILE A 63 -31.27 -29.50 2.66
CA ILE A 63 -29.94 -29.85 2.11
C ILE A 63 -29.51 -28.84 1.03
N GLY A 64 -30.48 -28.25 0.31
CA GLY A 64 -30.21 -27.19 -0.66
C GLY A 64 -29.62 -25.93 -0.02
N VAL A 65 -30.15 -25.52 1.13
CA VAL A 65 -29.69 -24.35 1.90
C VAL A 65 -28.29 -24.60 2.45
N GLN A 66 -28.02 -25.82 2.94
CA GLN A 66 -26.70 -26.17 3.46
C GLN A 66 -25.62 -26.15 2.37
N ARG A 67 -25.90 -26.67 1.17
CA ARG A 67 -24.96 -26.59 0.04
C ARG A 67 -24.68 -25.14 -0.38
N GLN A 68 -25.70 -24.29 -0.40
CA GLN A 68 -25.53 -22.87 -0.72
C GLN A 68 -24.67 -22.16 0.33
N MET A 69 -24.84 -22.49 1.61
CA MET A 69 -24.01 -21.96 2.68
C MET A 69 -22.55 -22.38 2.52
N GLU A 70 -22.27 -23.65 2.23
CA GLU A 70 -20.90 -24.13 1.96
C GLU A 70 -20.24 -23.38 0.80
N GLU A 71 -21.00 -23.11 -0.27
CA GLU A 71 -20.50 -22.33 -1.41
C GLU A 71 -20.18 -20.87 -1.03
N ILE A 72 -21.04 -20.24 -0.21
CA ILE A 72 -20.82 -18.87 0.29
C ILE A 72 -19.57 -18.81 1.16
N CYS A 73 -19.41 -19.75 2.10
CA CYS A 73 -18.21 -19.86 2.93
C CYS A 73 -16.96 -20.02 2.05
N GLY A 74 -16.98 -20.95 1.09
CA GLY A 74 -15.85 -21.17 0.19
C GLY A 74 -15.48 -19.95 -0.66
N LYS A 75 -16.48 -19.17 -1.13
CA LYS A 75 -16.25 -17.90 -1.83
C LYS A 75 -15.66 -16.84 -0.90
N SER A 76 -16.14 -16.77 0.34
CA SER A 76 -15.61 -15.84 1.34
C SER A 76 -14.14 -16.14 1.67
N ASP A 77 -13.80 -17.42 1.88
CA ASP A 77 -12.42 -17.87 2.09
C ASP A 77 -11.52 -17.60 0.90
N TYR A 78 -12.06 -17.69 -0.31
CA TYR A 78 -11.34 -17.30 -1.53
C TYR A 78 -11.06 -15.79 -1.56
N ILE A 79 -12.05 -14.96 -1.23
CA ILE A 79 -11.88 -13.50 -1.17
C ILE A 79 -10.82 -13.13 -0.12
N SER A 80 -10.86 -13.70 1.08
CA SER A 80 -9.87 -13.43 2.12
C SER A 80 -8.45 -13.78 1.65
N ARG A 81 -8.27 -14.93 0.96
CA ARG A 81 -6.97 -15.30 0.38
C ARG A 81 -6.51 -14.36 -0.72
N LEU A 82 -7.43 -13.85 -1.54
CA LEU A 82 -7.11 -12.86 -2.58
C LEU A 82 -6.62 -11.56 -1.94
N ILE A 83 -7.28 -11.12 -0.85
CA ILE A 83 -6.88 -9.94 -0.09
C ILE A 83 -5.47 -10.11 0.51
N ASP A 84 -5.17 -11.28 1.07
CA ASP A 84 -3.83 -11.58 1.61
C ASP A 84 -2.76 -11.50 0.51
N HIS A 85 -3.02 -12.09 -0.65
CA HIS A 85 -2.13 -12.03 -1.82
C HIS A 85 -1.90 -10.58 -2.28
N ASP A 86 -2.98 -9.81 -2.45
CA ASP A 86 -2.88 -8.40 -2.86
C ASP A 86 -2.09 -7.58 -1.84
N ARG A 87 -2.20 -7.89 -0.55
CA ARG A 87 -1.42 -7.23 0.51
C ARG A 87 0.07 -7.53 0.41
N GLU A 88 0.45 -8.77 0.09
CA GLU A 88 1.84 -9.17 -0.12
C GLU A 88 2.43 -8.48 -1.36
N ASP A 89 1.71 -8.53 -2.49
CA ASP A 89 2.11 -7.89 -3.74
C ASP A 89 2.26 -6.37 -3.60
N LEU A 90 1.30 -5.72 -2.93
CA LEU A 90 1.39 -4.30 -2.62
C LEU A 90 2.57 -4.01 -1.68
N THR A 91 2.81 -4.84 -0.67
CA THR A 91 3.97 -4.66 0.22
C THR A 91 5.28 -4.68 -0.56
N TYR A 92 5.43 -5.65 -1.47
CA TYR A 92 6.60 -5.77 -2.30
C TYR A 92 6.77 -4.57 -3.25
N THR A 93 5.72 -4.20 -3.97
CA THR A 93 5.77 -3.09 -4.94
C THR A 93 6.06 -1.75 -4.25
N PHE A 94 5.37 -1.44 -3.14
CA PHE A 94 5.65 -0.22 -2.37
C PHE A 94 7.08 -0.22 -1.80
N SER A 95 7.55 -1.35 -1.25
CA SER A 95 8.91 -1.43 -0.72
C SER A 95 9.93 -1.13 -1.81
N ARG A 96 9.76 -1.73 -2.99
CA ARG A 96 10.64 -1.51 -4.13
C ARG A 96 10.65 -0.03 -4.57
N SER A 97 9.48 0.59 -4.73
CA SER A 97 9.40 1.99 -5.14
C SER A 97 10.00 2.95 -4.11
N VAL A 98 9.82 2.68 -2.81
CA VAL A 98 10.44 3.46 -1.73
C VAL A 98 11.96 3.32 -1.77
N THR A 99 12.49 2.11 -1.99
CA THR A 99 13.93 1.88 -2.15
C THR A 99 14.49 2.63 -3.34
N GLU A 100 13.84 2.58 -4.51
CA GLU A 100 14.28 3.30 -5.72
C GLU A 100 14.32 4.84 -5.51
N LEU A 101 13.34 5.38 -4.77
CA LEU A 101 13.31 6.80 -4.40
C LEU A 101 14.40 7.16 -3.40
N ASP A 102 14.66 6.31 -2.40
CA ASP A 102 15.70 6.52 -1.38
C ASP A 102 17.10 6.48 -2.01
N GLU A 103 17.35 5.53 -2.91
CA GLU A 103 18.60 5.46 -3.69
C GLU A 103 18.82 6.73 -4.51
N THR A 104 17.76 7.20 -5.18
CA THR A 104 17.81 8.46 -5.95
C THR A 104 18.09 9.65 -5.04
N ARG A 105 17.42 9.74 -3.88
CA ARG A 105 17.65 10.79 -2.88
C ARG A 105 19.10 10.79 -2.40
N LEU A 106 19.65 9.60 -2.08
CA LEU A 106 21.04 9.44 -1.65
C LEU A 106 22.03 9.88 -2.73
N GLN A 107 21.76 9.54 -3.99
CA GLN A 107 22.60 9.97 -5.11
C GLN A 107 22.59 11.50 -5.26
N LEU A 108 21.42 12.14 -5.21
CA LEU A 108 21.29 13.60 -5.24
C LEU A 108 22.01 14.26 -4.05
N GLN A 109 21.94 13.68 -2.86
CA GLN A 109 22.68 14.16 -1.69
C GLN A 109 24.19 14.09 -1.90
N ARG A 110 24.72 13.02 -2.50
CA ARG A 110 26.15 12.90 -2.82
C ARG A 110 26.58 13.96 -3.84
N GLU A 111 25.80 14.17 -4.89
CA GLU A 111 26.07 15.18 -5.92
C GLU A 111 26.05 16.59 -5.35
N ARG A 112 25.06 16.92 -4.52
CA ARG A 112 25.02 18.20 -3.81
C ARG A 112 26.25 18.41 -2.93
N ASN A 113 26.66 17.36 -2.21
CA ASN A 113 27.77 17.44 -1.25
C ASN A 113 29.15 17.52 -1.93
N SER A 114 29.27 17.12 -3.19
CA SER A 114 30.51 17.28 -3.96
C SER A 114 30.71 18.70 -4.50
N LEU A 115 29.69 19.56 -4.44
CA LEU A 115 29.77 20.96 -4.90
C LEU A 115 30.60 21.84 -3.94
N PRO A 116 31.46 22.73 -4.48
CA PRO A 116 32.36 23.54 -3.68
C PRO A 116 31.65 24.63 -2.86
N TRP A 117 31.97 24.73 -1.57
CA TRP A 117 31.50 25.79 -0.68
C TRP A 117 32.47 26.98 -0.76
N ALA A 118 32.22 27.89 -1.71
CA ALA A 118 33.03 29.09 -1.91
C ALA A 118 32.56 30.24 -1.00
#